data_AF-A0A924GLT6-F1
#
_entry.id   AF-A0A924GLT6-F1
#
_cell.length_a   1.000
_cell.length_b   1.000
_cell.length_c   1.000
_cell.angle_alpha   90.00
_cell.angle_beta   90.00
_cell.angle_gamma   90.00
#
_symmetry.space_group_name_H-M   'P 1'
#
loop_
_entity.id
_entity.type
_entity.pdbx_description
1 polymer ?
#
loop_
_entity_poly.entity_id
_entity_poly.type
_entity_poly.pdbx_seq_one_letter_code
_entity_poly.pdbx_strand_id
1 'polypeptide(L)'
;VGETGIGRVIKRTLEVMKELDTDNVDTLRKAGVIDLPTIQKFMNFWFTSSLDLFGSEASSNAANYFANGIKGRPDEAKFADHVELETEMIIQVPDGRGGLKNETISTRNGMNEITRLEYVKDCNVGVTRWNMGIKRAGVVFELSLPNTRFCRSVGAWAGVQTDPQGRPISEAEFHAQKDLWLPTDEDKTFIHSLMQRVTEPGKMAGWIAPPDRGINANVLDYAYVKL
;
A
#
# COMPACT_ATOMS: atom_id res chain seq x y z
N VAL A 1 -10.53 -9.94 1.26
CA VAL A 1 -9.68 -10.65 2.26
C VAL A 1 -8.59 -9.74 2.80
N GLY A 2 -7.70 -9.17 1.96
CA GLY A 2 -6.62 -8.28 2.40
C GLY A 2 -7.12 -7.05 3.18
N GLU A 3 -8.01 -6.25 2.57
CA GLU A 3 -8.58 -5.04 3.18
C GLU A 3 -9.17 -5.30 4.57
N THR A 4 -10.05 -6.29 4.66
CA THR A 4 -10.72 -6.69 5.90
C THR A 4 -9.76 -7.32 6.90
N GLY A 5 -8.69 -7.99 6.45
CA GLY A 5 -7.66 -8.57 7.29
C GLY A 5 -6.88 -7.48 8.04
N ILE A 6 -6.34 -6.51 7.31
CA ILE A 6 -5.63 -5.36 7.91
C ILE A 6 -6.57 -4.52 8.77
N GLY A 7 -7.82 -4.31 8.33
CA GLY A 7 -8.83 -3.62 9.15
C GLY A 7 -9.06 -4.28 10.52
N ARG A 8 -9.00 -5.62 10.60
CA ARG A 8 -9.10 -6.36 11.87
C ARG A 8 -7.84 -6.30 12.72
N VAL A 9 -6.67 -6.20 12.10
CA VAL A 9 -5.39 -5.95 12.82
C VAL A 9 -5.45 -4.56 13.45
N ILE A 10 -5.78 -3.53 12.67
CA ILE A 10 -5.95 -2.16 13.15
C ILE A 10 -6.98 -2.12 14.28
N LYS A 11 -8.14 -2.75 14.11
CA LYS A 11 -9.17 -2.84 15.16
C LYS A 11 -8.61 -3.42 16.46
N ARG A 12 -7.87 -4.52 16.39
CA ARG A 12 -7.28 -5.14 17.58
C ARG A 12 -6.25 -4.25 18.26
N THR A 13 -5.43 -3.56 17.48
CA THR A 13 -4.47 -2.57 18.01
C THR A 13 -5.21 -1.43 18.71
N LEU A 14 -6.27 -0.88 18.12
CA LEU A 14 -7.07 0.19 18.72
C LEU A 14 -7.78 -0.26 20.01
N GLU A 15 -8.25 -1.51 20.07
CA GLU A 15 -8.81 -2.09 21.29
C GLU A 15 -7.77 -2.11 22.42
N VAL A 16 -6.55 -2.60 22.15
CA VAL A 16 -5.48 -2.65 23.14
C VAL A 16 -4.95 -1.26 23.52
N MET A 17 -4.87 -0.32 22.57
CA MET A 17 -4.55 1.08 22.85
C MET A 17 -5.54 1.69 23.86
N LYS A 18 -6.83 1.38 23.69
CA LYS A 18 -7.89 1.83 24.61
C LYS A 18 -7.81 1.13 25.97
N GLU A 19 -7.56 -0.18 25.99
CA GLU A 19 -7.43 -0.97 27.23
C GLU A 19 -6.26 -0.49 28.09
N LEU A 20 -5.14 -0.12 27.47
CA LEU A 20 -3.91 0.30 28.13
C LEU A 20 -3.75 1.82 28.24
N ASP A 21 -4.67 2.58 27.67
CA ASP A 21 -4.65 4.05 27.57
C ASP A 21 -3.29 4.58 27.06
N THR A 22 -2.81 4.02 25.95
CA THR A 22 -1.49 4.36 25.39
C THR A 22 -1.40 4.16 23.88
N ASP A 23 -0.59 4.99 23.24
CA ASP A 23 -0.12 4.85 21.85
C ASP A 23 1.38 4.50 21.77
N ASN A 24 2.02 4.25 22.91
CA ASN A 24 3.44 3.92 22.98
C ASN A 24 3.73 2.56 22.31
N VAL A 25 4.54 2.60 21.25
CA VAL A 25 4.90 1.43 20.43
C VAL A 25 5.43 0.27 21.28
N ASP A 26 6.38 0.51 22.19
CA ASP A 26 6.98 -0.56 22.99
C ASP A 26 5.96 -1.24 23.90
N THR A 27 5.04 -0.47 24.47
CA THR A 27 3.97 -0.98 25.33
C THR A 27 2.99 -1.84 24.53
N LEU A 28 2.59 -1.38 23.34
CA LEU A 28 1.70 -2.13 22.44
C LEU A 28 2.35 -3.42 21.94
N ARG A 29 3.64 -3.37 21.58
CA ARG A 29 4.40 -4.57 21.17
C ARG A 29 4.52 -5.59 22.29
N LYS A 30 4.78 -5.15 23.53
CA LYS A 30 4.77 -6.03 24.71
C LYS A 30 3.39 -6.64 24.98
N ALA A 31 2.32 -5.94 24.62
CA ALA A 31 0.94 -6.45 24.68
C ALA A 31 0.58 -7.39 23.51
N GLY A 32 1.51 -7.62 22.57
CA GLY A 32 1.34 -8.59 21.48
C GLY A 32 0.46 -8.12 20.32
N VAL A 33 0.30 -6.81 20.14
CA VAL A 33 -0.42 -6.21 18.99
C VAL A 33 0.53 -5.45 18.08
N ILE A 34 0.12 -5.26 16.83
CA ILE A 34 0.93 -4.57 15.81
C ILE A 34 0.61 -3.08 15.86
N ASP A 35 1.56 -2.25 16.31
CA ASP A 35 1.39 -0.80 16.40
C ASP A 35 1.15 -0.15 15.02
N LEU A 36 0.38 0.96 15.02
CA LEU A 36 -0.01 1.66 13.78
C LEU A 36 1.19 2.15 12.94
N PRO A 37 2.29 2.67 13.52
CA PRO A 37 3.50 3.02 12.77
C PRO A 37 4.08 1.82 12.01
N THR A 38 4.11 0.63 12.62
CA THR A 38 4.59 -0.59 11.94
C THR A 38 3.68 -0.99 10.80
N ILE A 39 2.36 -0.88 10.97
CA ILE A 39 1.39 -1.09 9.87
C ILE A 39 1.68 -0.14 8.70
N GLN A 40 1.94 1.15 8.99
CA GLN A 40 2.31 2.15 7.97
C GLN A 40 3.59 1.76 7.22
N LYS A 41 4.63 1.29 7.93
CA LYS A 41 5.89 0.85 7.29
C LYS A 41 5.68 -0.31 6.33
N PHE A 42 4.93 -1.34 6.76
CA PHE A 42 4.63 -2.48 5.88
C PHE A 42 3.73 -2.07 4.71
N MET A 43 2.79 -1.14 4.92
CA MET A 43 1.99 -0.57 3.85
C MET A 43 2.84 0.16 2.83
N ASN A 44 3.80 0.98 3.26
CA ASN A 44 4.76 1.65 2.38
C ASN A 44 5.51 0.62 1.52
N PHE A 45 6.11 -0.39 2.17
CA PHE A 45 6.88 -1.42 1.50
C PHE A 45 6.07 -2.17 0.43
N TRP A 46 4.88 -2.68 0.79
CA TRP A 46 4.08 -3.47 -0.15
C TRP A 46 3.43 -2.62 -1.25
N PHE A 47 3.01 -1.40 -0.91
CA PHE A 47 2.46 -0.48 -1.90
C PHE A 47 3.50 -0.15 -2.97
N THR A 48 4.69 0.30 -2.58
CA THR A 48 5.74 0.68 -3.54
C THR A 48 6.26 -0.50 -4.34
N SER A 49 6.44 -1.66 -3.70
CA SER A 49 6.80 -2.90 -4.41
C SER A 49 5.78 -3.27 -5.48
N SER A 50 4.49 -3.02 -5.23
CA SER A 50 3.43 -3.28 -6.20
C SER A 50 3.45 -2.28 -7.38
N LEU A 51 3.93 -1.05 -7.17
CA LEU A 51 4.00 -0.04 -8.24
C LEU A 51 4.98 -0.43 -9.36
N ASP A 52 6.01 -1.21 -9.02
CA ASP A 52 7.01 -1.69 -9.99
C ASP A 52 6.41 -2.74 -10.95
N LEU A 53 5.34 -3.44 -10.55
CA LEU A 53 4.66 -4.44 -11.40
C LEU A 53 4.02 -3.82 -12.65
N PHE A 54 3.75 -2.51 -12.64
CA PHE A 54 3.17 -1.81 -13.78
C PHE A 54 4.20 -1.45 -14.87
N GLY A 55 5.50 -1.64 -14.64
CA GLY A 55 6.55 -1.35 -15.63
C GLY A 55 6.97 0.12 -15.69
N SER A 56 7.73 0.54 -16.72
CA SER A 56 8.12 1.96 -16.85
C SER A 56 6.92 2.86 -17.16
N GLU A 57 6.96 4.12 -16.70
CA GLU A 57 5.93 5.15 -16.90
C GLU A 57 5.65 5.39 -18.39
N ALA A 58 6.71 5.46 -19.21
CA ALA A 58 6.63 5.51 -20.67
C ALA A 58 7.08 4.18 -21.29
N SER A 59 6.24 3.57 -22.12
CA SER A 59 6.52 2.26 -22.75
C SER A 59 5.90 2.11 -24.14
N SER A 60 6.75 1.89 -25.14
CA SER A 60 6.32 1.56 -26.50
C SER A 60 5.62 0.19 -26.59
N ASN A 61 5.98 -0.77 -25.74
CA ASN A 61 5.27 -2.06 -25.66
C ASN A 61 3.83 -1.86 -25.19
N ALA A 62 3.62 -1.04 -24.15
CA ALA A 62 2.28 -0.74 -23.67
C ALA A 62 1.44 -0.01 -24.74
N ALA A 63 2.06 0.93 -25.47
CA ALA A 63 1.44 1.60 -26.61
C ALA A 63 1.00 0.60 -27.70
N ASN A 64 1.87 -0.35 -28.05
CA ASN A 64 1.58 -1.37 -29.06
C ASN A 64 0.47 -2.32 -28.62
N TYR A 65 0.42 -2.72 -27.34
CA TYR A 65 -0.66 -3.57 -26.84
C TYR A 65 -2.02 -2.87 -26.89
N PHE A 66 -2.04 -1.58 -26.57
CA PHE A 66 -3.26 -0.78 -26.65
C PHE A 66 -3.70 -0.60 -28.12
N ALA A 67 -2.79 -0.16 -29.00
CA ALA A 67 -3.10 0.11 -30.40
C ALA A 67 -3.58 -1.13 -31.18
N ASN A 68 -3.11 -2.32 -30.80
CA ASN A 68 -3.54 -3.59 -31.41
C ASN A 68 -4.75 -4.24 -30.71
N GLY A 69 -5.37 -3.56 -29.73
CA GLY A 69 -6.55 -4.07 -29.03
C GLY A 69 -6.31 -5.25 -28.09
N ILE A 70 -5.06 -5.48 -27.67
CA ILE A 70 -4.69 -6.59 -26.78
C ILE A 70 -4.97 -6.23 -25.31
N LYS A 71 -4.72 -4.99 -24.91
CA LYS A 71 -4.89 -4.51 -23.53
C LYS A 71 -5.43 -3.07 -23.53
N GLY A 72 -6.65 -2.90 -23.06
CA GLY A 72 -7.27 -1.58 -22.83
C GLY A 72 -6.85 -0.92 -21.52
N ARG A 73 -7.33 0.31 -21.28
CA ARG A 73 -7.19 0.99 -20.00
C ARG A 73 -8.11 0.37 -18.94
N PRO A 74 -7.87 0.63 -17.64
CA PRO A 74 -8.86 0.37 -16.61
C PRO A 74 -10.19 1.06 -16.98
N ASP A 75 -11.30 0.31 -16.89
CA ASP A 75 -12.63 0.77 -17.25
C ASP A 75 -12.74 1.40 -18.65
N GLU A 76 -12.06 0.81 -19.65
CA GLU A 76 -11.98 1.32 -21.04
C GLU A 76 -13.32 1.79 -21.63
N ALA A 77 -14.44 1.12 -21.30
CA ALA A 77 -15.77 1.45 -21.79
C ALA A 77 -16.28 2.86 -21.40
N LYS A 78 -15.61 3.55 -20.45
CA LYS A 78 -15.96 4.92 -20.04
C LYS A 78 -15.40 6.01 -20.97
N PHE A 79 -14.44 5.68 -21.83
CA PHE A 79 -13.81 6.62 -22.74
C PHE A 79 -14.55 6.69 -24.07
N ALA A 80 -14.45 7.80 -24.81
CA ALA A 80 -15.22 7.98 -26.04
C ALA A 80 -14.43 7.65 -27.31
N ASP A 81 -13.13 7.91 -27.32
CA ASP A 81 -12.28 7.75 -28.51
C ASP A 81 -11.74 6.33 -28.67
N HIS A 82 -11.49 5.63 -27.54
CA HIS A 82 -10.87 4.30 -27.40
C HIS A 82 -9.55 4.11 -28.16
N VAL A 83 -8.91 5.21 -28.58
CA VAL A 83 -7.88 5.18 -29.62
C VAL A 83 -6.66 5.97 -29.20
N GLU A 84 -6.78 7.15 -28.56
CA GLU A 84 -5.66 7.89 -27.98
C GLU A 84 -4.51 8.16 -28.98
N LEU A 85 -4.84 8.49 -30.25
CA LEU A 85 -3.84 8.72 -31.31
C LEU A 85 -3.10 10.05 -31.15
N GLU A 86 -3.86 11.12 -30.86
CA GLU A 86 -3.38 12.51 -30.86
C GLU A 86 -3.44 13.13 -29.46
N THR A 87 -3.36 12.28 -28.44
CA THR A 87 -3.46 12.69 -27.04
C THR A 87 -2.11 12.54 -26.35
N GLU A 88 -1.86 13.48 -25.45
CA GLU A 88 -0.64 13.55 -24.66
C GLU A 88 -0.96 13.61 -23.17
N MET A 89 -0.02 13.14 -22.37
CA MET A 89 -0.04 13.29 -20.93
C MET A 89 1.32 13.72 -20.42
N ILE A 90 1.31 14.35 -19.24
CA ILE A 90 2.53 14.79 -18.56
C ILE A 90 2.87 13.76 -17.49
N ILE A 91 4.12 13.29 -17.51
CA ILE A 91 4.71 12.51 -16.42
C ILE A 91 5.78 13.32 -15.72
N GLN A 92 5.99 13.06 -14.43
CA GLN A 92 7.12 13.61 -13.67
C GLN A 92 8.26 12.62 -13.66
N VAL A 93 9.46 13.10 -14.00
CA VAL A 93 10.69 12.31 -14.00
C VAL A 93 11.81 13.07 -13.27
N PRO A 94 12.88 12.38 -12.85
CA PRO A 94 14.06 13.04 -12.30
C PRO A 94 14.70 13.99 -13.33
N ASP A 95 15.19 15.15 -12.88
CA ASP A 95 15.93 16.10 -13.73
C ASP A 95 17.44 15.80 -13.82
N GLY A 96 17.92 14.80 -13.08
CA GLY A 96 19.34 14.43 -12.97
C GLY A 96 20.18 15.33 -12.06
N ARG A 97 19.57 16.31 -11.39
CA ARG A 97 20.20 17.30 -10.50
C ARG A 97 19.61 17.30 -9.09
N GLY A 98 18.86 16.26 -8.74
CA GLY A 98 18.15 16.16 -7.46
C GLY A 98 16.82 16.91 -7.45
N GLY A 99 16.29 17.29 -8.60
CA GLY A 99 14.98 17.90 -8.78
C GLY A 99 14.05 17.07 -9.65
N LEU A 100 13.01 17.73 -10.13
CA LEU A 100 11.94 17.13 -10.90
C LEU A 100 11.75 17.91 -12.19
N LYS A 101 11.43 17.22 -13.27
CA LYS A 101 10.96 17.84 -14.50
C LYS A 101 9.71 17.13 -15.01
N ASN A 102 8.91 17.89 -15.74
CA ASN A 102 7.77 17.37 -16.47
C ASN A 102 8.24 16.92 -17.86
N GLU A 103 7.81 15.75 -18.29
CA GLU A 103 7.96 15.28 -19.67
C GLU A 103 6.59 15.02 -20.26
N THR A 104 6.37 15.53 -21.47
CA THR A 104 5.18 15.24 -22.26
C THR A 104 5.42 13.98 -23.07
N ILE A 105 4.51 13.02 -22.94
CA ILE A 105 4.52 11.76 -23.70
C ILE A 105 3.16 11.54 -24.35
N SER A 106 3.10 10.75 -25.41
CA SER A 106 1.79 10.30 -25.93
C SER A 106 1.06 9.46 -24.88
N THR A 107 -0.25 9.59 -24.80
CA THR A 107 -1.08 8.84 -23.84
C THR A 107 -0.90 7.33 -24.01
N ARG A 108 -0.73 6.87 -25.26
CA ARG A 108 -0.41 5.46 -25.57
C ARG A 108 0.90 4.98 -24.93
N ASN A 109 1.94 5.80 -24.91
CA ASN A 109 3.17 5.44 -24.20
C ASN A 109 2.96 5.44 -22.68
N GLY A 110 2.03 6.24 -22.17
CA GLY A 110 1.70 6.35 -20.75
C GLY A 110 0.75 5.29 -20.19
N MET A 111 0.37 4.26 -20.94
CA MET A 111 -0.65 3.28 -20.53
C MET A 111 -0.33 2.55 -19.21
N ASN A 112 0.96 2.30 -18.96
CA ASN A 112 1.41 1.75 -17.69
C ASN A 112 1.18 2.72 -16.53
N GLU A 113 1.50 3.99 -16.72
CA GLU A 113 1.28 5.04 -15.71
C GLU A 113 -0.21 5.27 -15.46
N ILE A 114 -1.04 5.29 -16.49
CA ILE A 114 -2.51 5.38 -16.34
C ILE A 114 -3.02 4.25 -15.45
N THR A 115 -2.59 3.01 -15.73
CA THR A 115 -2.99 1.85 -14.93
C THR A 115 -2.49 1.95 -13.49
N ARG A 116 -1.24 2.40 -13.29
CA ARG A 116 -0.66 2.63 -11.96
C ARG A 116 -1.46 3.66 -11.16
N LEU A 117 -1.83 4.79 -11.78
CA LEU A 117 -2.58 5.86 -11.11
C LEU A 117 -3.98 5.40 -10.70
N GLU A 118 -4.65 4.60 -11.51
CA GLU A 118 -5.93 3.98 -11.12
C GLU A 118 -5.77 3.00 -9.96
N TYR A 119 -4.68 2.21 -9.95
CA TYR A 119 -4.35 1.36 -8.79
C TYR A 119 -4.13 2.18 -7.52
N VAL A 120 -3.42 3.32 -7.59
CA VAL A 120 -3.23 4.21 -6.44
C VAL A 120 -4.56 4.74 -5.91
N LYS A 121 -5.46 5.17 -6.82
CA LYS A 121 -6.80 5.66 -6.44
C LYS A 121 -7.58 4.57 -5.71
N ASP A 122 -7.58 3.34 -6.21
CA ASP A 122 -8.29 2.21 -5.60
C ASP A 122 -7.70 1.85 -4.21
N CYS A 123 -6.38 1.76 -4.08
CA CYS A 123 -5.71 1.55 -2.79
C CYS A 123 -6.12 2.62 -1.76
N ASN A 124 -6.23 3.88 -2.19
CA ASN A 124 -6.57 4.98 -1.29
C ASN A 124 -8.00 4.87 -0.73
N VAL A 125 -8.91 4.21 -1.44
CA VAL A 125 -10.26 3.92 -0.92
C VAL A 125 -10.18 3.00 0.30
N GLY A 126 -9.33 1.96 0.25
CA GLY A 126 -9.08 1.06 1.38
C GLY A 126 -8.46 1.79 2.58
N VAL A 127 -7.43 2.61 2.33
CA VAL A 127 -6.78 3.43 3.36
C VAL A 127 -7.77 4.40 4.02
N THR A 128 -8.63 5.05 3.23
CA THR A 128 -9.69 5.93 3.72
C THR A 128 -10.62 5.18 4.69
N ARG A 129 -10.99 3.93 4.37
CA ARG A 129 -11.84 3.11 5.26
C ARG A 129 -11.13 2.73 6.56
N TRP A 130 -9.85 2.40 6.51
CA TRP A 130 -9.07 2.13 7.71
C TRP A 130 -8.95 3.38 8.60
N ASN A 131 -8.67 4.55 8.01
CA ASN A 131 -8.59 5.82 8.74
C ASN A 131 -9.92 6.22 9.38
N MET A 132 -11.07 5.91 8.75
CA MET A 132 -12.37 6.09 9.41
C MET A 132 -12.47 5.27 10.70
N GLY A 133 -11.92 4.05 10.73
CA GLY A 133 -11.87 3.21 11.93
C GLY A 133 -11.01 3.83 13.03
N ILE A 134 -9.81 4.29 12.69
CA ILE A 134 -8.87 4.95 13.61
C ILE A 134 -9.50 6.23 14.20
N LYS A 135 -10.09 7.07 13.34
CA LYS A 135 -10.78 8.30 13.76
C LYS A 135 -11.96 8.02 14.69
N ARG A 136 -12.76 6.99 14.43
CA ARG A 136 -13.88 6.59 15.31
C ARG A 136 -13.41 6.12 16.68
N ALA A 137 -12.21 5.56 16.78
CA ALA A 137 -11.59 5.19 18.04
C ALA A 137 -11.01 6.38 18.82
N GLY A 138 -11.02 7.60 18.25
CA GLY A 138 -10.51 8.81 18.89
C GLY A 138 -8.97 8.92 18.88
N VAL A 139 -8.29 8.09 18.07
CA VAL A 139 -6.82 8.09 17.96
C VAL A 139 -6.36 9.10 16.92
N VAL A 140 -5.37 9.93 17.27
CA VAL A 140 -4.78 10.94 16.38
C VAL A 140 -3.65 10.30 15.57
N PHE A 141 -4.02 9.44 14.61
CA PHE A 141 -3.10 8.80 13.67
C PHE A 141 -3.79 8.66 12.32
N GLU A 142 -3.04 8.83 11.23
CA GLU A 142 -3.55 8.67 9.88
C GLU A 142 -2.59 7.85 9.03
N LEU A 143 -3.08 6.75 8.47
CA LEU A 143 -2.37 5.99 7.46
C LEU A 143 -2.39 6.76 6.14
N SER A 144 -1.28 6.76 5.41
CA SER A 144 -1.19 7.43 4.10
C SER A 144 -0.38 6.61 3.11
N LEU A 145 -0.76 6.63 1.84
CA LEU A 145 0.07 6.04 0.78
C LEU A 145 1.27 6.95 0.52
N PRO A 146 2.48 6.41 0.38
CA PRO A 146 3.62 7.20 -0.06
C PRO A 146 3.44 7.61 -1.53
N ASN A 147 4.22 8.59 -1.96
CA ASN A 147 4.23 9.04 -3.34
C ASN A 147 4.68 7.91 -4.29
N THR A 148 4.19 7.91 -5.53
CA THR A 148 4.44 6.84 -6.51
C THR A 148 5.90 6.69 -6.95
N ARG A 149 6.75 7.65 -6.59
CA ARG A 149 8.20 7.59 -6.82
C ARG A 149 9.01 7.05 -5.63
N PHE A 150 8.38 6.85 -4.48
CA PHE A 150 9.05 6.31 -3.30
C PHE A 150 9.46 4.85 -3.54
N CYS A 151 10.71 4.50 -3.21
CA CYS A 151 11.27 3.14 -3.27
C CYS A 151 10.96 2.37 -4.57
N ARG A 152 11.27 2.96 -5.72
CA ARG A 152 11.06 2.35 -7.04
C ARG A 152 12.31 1.63 -7.53
N SER A 153 12.12 0.46 -8.12
CA SER A 153 13.16 -0.33 -8.81
C SER A 153 12.96 -0.39 -10.32
N VAL A 154 11.81 0.07 -10.82
CA VAL A 154 11.45 0.08 -12.24
C VAL A 154 11.03 1.49 -12.67
N GLY A 155 11.34 1.85 -13.92
CA GLY A 155 10.90 3.12 -14.52
C GLY A 155 11.85 4.29 -14.28
N ALA A 156 11.37 5.50 -14.54
CA ALA A 156 12.17 6.73 -14.49
C ALA A 156 12.72 7.04 -13.09
N TRP A 157 12.05 6.54 -12.05
CA TRP A 157 12.43 6.73 -10.65
C TRP A 157 13.30 5.59 -10.08
N ALA A 158 13.65 4.59 -10.89
CA ALA A 158 14.49 3.48 -10.45
C ALA A 158 15.84 3.98 -9.92
N GLY A 159 16.16 3.62 -8.68
CA GLY A 159 17.42 4.00 -8.02
C GLY A 159 17.51 5.47 -7.58
N VAL A 160 16.46 6.28 -7.80
CA VAL A 160 16.41 7.67 -7.31
C VAL A 160 15.81 7.70 -5.92
N GLN A 161 16.56 8.24 -4.97
CA GLN A 161 16.13 8.31 -3.59
C GLN A 161 15.14 9.46 -3.40
N THR A 162 13.98 9.13 -2.84
CA THR A 162 12.94 10.10 -2.49
C THR A 162 12.42 9.78 -1.09
N ASP A 163 11.88 10.78 -0.42
CA ASP A 163 11.10 10.57 0.81
C ASP A 163 9.67 10.06 0.48
N PRO A 164 8.85 9.68 1.48
CA PRO A 164 7.48 9.23 1.25
C PRO A 164 6.58 10.30 0.60
N GLN A 165 6.94 11.58 0.64
CA GLN A 165 6.21 12.66 -0.02
C GLN A 165 6.63 12.82 -1.49
N GLY A 166 7.67 12.11 -1.93
CA GLY A 166 8.19 12.15 -3.29
C GLY A 166 9.17 13.31 -3.52
N ARG A 167 9.76 13.87 -2.46
CA ARG A 167 10.84 14.84 -2.61
C ARG A 167 12.14 14.08 -2.85
N PRO A 168 12.90 14.37 -3.90
CA PRO A 168 14.23 13.81 -4.06
C PRO A 168 15.12 14.19 -2.87
N ILE A 169 15.82 13.20 -2.32
CA ILE A 169 16.73 13.37 -1.19
C ILE A 169 18.07 12.72 -1.52
N SER A 170 19.10 13.06 -0.75
CA SER A 170 20.41 12.42 -0.91
C SER A 170 20.35 10.95 -0.47
N GLU A 171 21.26 10.14 -0.99
CA GLU A 171 21.40 8.74 -0.56
C GLU A 171 21.73 8.63 0.93
N ALA A 172 22.59 9.51 1.45
CA ALA A 172 22.92 9.55 2.88
C ALA A 172 21.69 9.86 3.74
N GLU A 173 20.86 10.82 3.30
CA GLU A 173 19.62 11.16 3.98
C GLU A 173 18.61 10.02 3.96
N PHE A 174 18.45 9.35 2.81
CA PHE A 174 17.59 8.19 2.68
C PHE A 174 18.05 7.08 3.63
N HIS A 175 19.34 6.71 3.65
CA HIS A 175 19.83 5.65 4.54
C HIS A 175 19.69 6.00 6.02
N ALA A 176 19.81 7.28 6.39
CA ALA A 176 19.61 7.73 7.77
C ALA A 176 18.15 7.68 8.22
N GLN A 177 17.19 7.79 7.30
CA GLN A 177 15.76 7.91 7.62
C GLN A 177 14.92 6.70 7.18
N LYS A 178 15.44 5.79 6.34
CA LYS A 178 14.67 4.68 5.74
C LYS A 178 13.95 3.81 6.78
N ASP A 179 14.53 3.66 7.97
CA ASP A 179 13.98 2.85 9.05
C ASP A 179 12.74 3.50 9.70
N LEU A 180 12.49 4.79 9.47
CA LEU A 180 11.25 5.47 9.81
C LEU A 180 10.10 5.10 8.85
N TRP A 181 10.41 4.73 7.62
CA TRP A 181 9.43 4.58 6.55
C TRP A 181 9.21 3.13 6.12
N LEU A 182 10.20 2.26 6.32
CA LEU A 182 10.20 0.88 5.86
C LEU A 182 10.43 -0.08 7.03
N PRO A 183 9.93 -1.32 6.96
CA PRO A 183 10.11 -2.30 8.02
C PRO A 183 11.58 -2.63 8.24
N THR A 184 12.05 -2.45 9.47
CA THR A 184 13.39 -2.89 9.89
C THR A 184 13.42 -4.40 10.14
N ASP A 185 14.60 -4.95 10.36
CA ASP A 185 14.73 -6.36 10.75
C ASP A 185 14.16 -6.62 12.16
N GLU A 186 14.19 -5.63 13.04
CA GLU A 186 13.51 -5.68 14.34
C GLU A 186 11.98 -5.71 14.16
N ASP A 187 11.43 -4.89 13.27
CA ASP A 187 10.00 -4.88 12.94
C ASP A 187 9.56 -6.25 12.42
N LYS A 188 10.32 -6.83 11.48
CA LYS A 188 10.04 -8.17 10.93
C LYS A 188 10.14 -9.25 11.99
N THR A 189 11.18 -9.22 12.83
CA THR A 189 11.38 -10.17 13.93
C THR A 189 10.21 -10.11 14.90
N PHE A 190 9.76 -8.91 15.25
CA PHE A 190 8.59 -8.71 16.08
C PHE A 190 7.33 -9.31 15.43
N ILE A 191 7.04 -8.98 14.17
CA ILE A 191 5.89 -9.57 13.44
C ILE A 191 5.96 -11.10 13.44
N HIS A 192 7.12 -11.68 13.13
CA HIS A 192 7.31 -13.13 13.13
C HIS A 192 7.04 -13.76 14.50
N SER A 193 7.41 -13.10 15.59
CA SER A 193 7.14 -13.60 16.94
C SER A 193 5.64 -13.77 17.23
N LEU A 194 4.78 -12.95 16.63
CA LEU A 194 3.33 -13.00 16.77
C LEU A 194 2.67 -14.12 15.95
N MET A 195 3.36 -14.68 14.95
CA MET A 195 2.81 -15.64 13.98
C MET A 195 2.70 -17.06 14.57
N GLN A 196 1.88 -17.20 15.61
CA GLN A 196 1.56 -18.48 16.25
C GLN A 196 0.24 -19.04 15.72
N ARG A 197 0.24 -20.33 15.36
CA ARG A 197 -0.94 -21.00 14.79
C ARG A 197 -2.04 -21.16 15.84
N VAL A 198 -3.23 -20.64 15.55
CA VAL A 198 -4.47 -20.87 16.32
C VAL A 198 -5.44 -21.66 15.44
N THR A 199 -5.87 -22.84 15.89
CA THR A 199 -6.73 -23.77 15.12
C THR A 199 -8.05 -24.10 15.78
N GLU A 200 -8.22 -23.72 17.04
CA GLU A 200 -9.49 -23.92 17.75
C GLU A 200 -10.60 -23.10 17.05
N PRO A 201 -11.72 -23.72 16.67
CA PRO A 201 -12.82 -23.01 16.01
C PRO A 201 -13.29 -21.80 16.83
N GLY A 202 -13.48 -20.66 16.17
CA GLY A 202 -13.92 -19.42 16.80
C GLY A 202 -12.82 -18.66 17.54
N LYS A 203 -11.61 -19.22 17.72
CA LYS A 203 -10.48 -18.50 18.30
C LYS A 203 -9.65 -17.79 17.24
N MET A 204 -9.12 -16.64 17.61
CA MET A 204 -8.20 -15.84 16.79
C MET A 204 -6.88 -15.66 17.55
N ALA A 205 -5.79 -15.45 16.81
CA ALA A 205 -4.54 -15.03 17.42
C ALA A 205 -4.68 -13.64 18.07
N GLY A 206 -3.93 -13.37 19.14
CA GLY A 206 -4.09 -12.15 19.94
C GLY A 206 -3.85 -10.83 19.21
N TRP A 207 -3.17 -10.87 18.07
CA TRP A 207 -2.84 -9.71 17.23
C TRP A 207 -3.91 -9.34 16.19
N ILE A 208 -5.02 -10.09 16.10
CA ILE A 208 -6.09 -9.83 15.12
C ILE A 208 -7.49 -10.01 15.71
N ALA A 209 -8.36 -9.03 15.48
CA ALA A 209 -9.76 -9.09 15.93
C ALA A 209 -10.54 -10.18 15.16
N PRO A 210 -11.65 -10.74 15.67
CA PRO A 210 -12.53 -11.59 14.88
C PRO A 210 -13.15 -10.84 13.69
N PRO A 211 -13.53 -11.52 12.59
CA PRO A 211 -14.27 -10.89 11.51
C PRO A 211 -15.72 -10.63 11.94
N ASP A 212 -16.38 -9.66 11.31
CA ASP A 212 -17.76 -9.27 11.69
C ASP A 212 -18.81 -10.34 11.32
N ARG A 213 -18.49 -11.25 10.39
CA ARG A 213 -19.36 -12.34 9.94
C ARG A 213 -18.55 -13.55 9.47
N GLY A 214 -19.18 -14.72 9.55
CA GLY A 214 -18.65 -15.96 8.98
C GLY A 214 -18.86 -16.06 7.46
N ILE A 215 -18.54 -17.23 6.89
CA ILE A 215 -18.60 -17.50 5.45
C ILE A 215 -19.81 -18.40 5.14
N ASN A 216 -20.55 -18.11 4.08
CA ASN A 216 -21.72 -18.87 3.62
C ASN A 216 -22.80 -19.06 4.70
N ALA A 217 -23.13 -17.98 5.41
CA ALA A 217 -24.07 -17.97 6.54
C ALA A 217 -23.69 -18.87 7.73
N ASN A 218 -22.51 -19.49 7.70
CA ASN A 218 -21.99 -20.20 8.87
C ASN A 218 -21.57 -19.21 9.96
N VAL A 219 -21.62 -19.69 11.19
CA VAL A 219 -21.15 -18.99 12.39
C VAL A 219 -19.62 -18.89 12.43
N LEU A 220 -19.07 -18.01 13.28
CA LEU A 220 -17.63 -17.78 13.36
C LEU A 220 -16.84 -18.99 13.89
N ASP A 221 -17.46 -19.79 14.73
CA ASP A 221 -16.93 -21.02 15.33
C ASP A 221 -17.25 -22.28 14.51
N TYR A 222 -17.75 -22.12 13.28
CA TYR A 222 -17.87 -23.22 12.34
C TYR A 222 -16.50 -23.83 12.04
N ALA A 223 -16.45 -25.15 11.92
CA ALA A 223 -15.23 -25.88 11.53
C ALA A 223 -14.92 -25.68 10.04
N TYR A 224 -14.36 -24.53 9.68
CA TYR A 224 -14.03 -24.15 8.30
C TYR A 224 -12.99 -25.05 7.64
N VAL A 225 -12.15 -25.71 8.43
CA VAL A 225 -11.14 -26.67 7.98
C VAL A 225 -11.22 -27.90 8.88
N LYS A 226 -11.24 -29.08 8.27
CA LYS A 226 -10.99 -30.35 8.95
C LYS A 226 -9.51 -30.66 8.81
N LEU A 227 -8.80 -30.73 9.93
CA LEU A 227 -7.35 -30.97 9.99
C LEU A 227 -7.01 -32.45 9.88
#